data_AF-A0A925XGX1-F1
#
_entry.id   AF-A0A925XGX1-F1
#
_cell.length_a   1.000
_cell.length_b   1.000
_cell.length_c   1.000
_cell.angle_alpha   90.00
_cell.angle_beta   90.00
_cell.angle_gamma   90.00
#
_symmetry.space_group_name_H-M   'P 1'
#
loop_
_entity.id
_entity.type
_entity.pdbx_description
1 polymer ?
#
loop_
_entity_poly.entity_id
_entity_poly.type
_entity_poly.pdbx_seq_one_letter_code
_entity_poly.pdbx_strand_id
1 'polypeptide(L)'
;MKLRVALCCAVLSGLCVTDARAFPPMPGHIKETFKDDKDYKPFLETVEALKTKCDVCHKPGADKKARGHGLNDFGKVYHDRFEAKKYKKAQEDKQADESLKLFKAAWDKSVTEKNADGKVFGDLIKAGMLPSKNE
;
A
#
# COMPACT_ATOMS: atom_id res chain seq x y z
N MET A 1 23.46 -66.64 0.75
CA MET A 1 22.78 -66.24 2.00
C MET A 1 23.66 -65.22 2.70
N LYS A 2 23.29 -64.01 3.10
CA LYS A 2 22.07 -63.19 3.02
C LYS A 2 22.57 -61.73 2.98
N LEU A 3 21.97 -60.95 2.09
CA LEU A 3 22.08 -59.49 1.98
C LEU A 3 21.54 -58.83 3.26
N ARG A 4 22.21 -57.82 3.82
CA ARG A 4 21.59 -56.88 4.77
C ARG A 4 21.92 -55.44 4.37
N VAL A 5 21.00 -54.90 3.60
CA VAL A 5 20.79 -53.48 3.33
C VAL A 5 20.35 -52.82 4.65
N ALA A 6 21.08 -51.82 5.13
CA ALA A 6 20.62 -50.93 6.19
C ALA A 6 20.30 -49.56 5.57
N LEU A 7 19.01 -49.39 5.28
CA LEU A 7 18.39 -48.17 4.78
C LEU A 7 18.19 -47.23 5.97
N CYS A 8 19.13 -46.30 6.21
CA CYS A 8 18.90 -45.19 7.13
C CYS A 8 17.96 -44.18 6.45
N CYS A 9 16.73 -44.13 6.95
CA CYS A 9 15.71 -43.16 6.57
C CYS A 9 16.22 -41.73 6.78
N ALA A 10 16.52 -41.03 5.69
CA ALA A 10 16.67 -39.59 5.69
C ALA A 10 15.27 -38.96 5.87
N VAL A 11 14.96 -38.50 7.07
CA VAL A 11 13.79 -37.64 7.33
C VAL A 11 14.12 -36.26 6.77
N LEU A 12 13.80 -36.04 5.50
CA LEU A 12 13.76 -34.72 4.88
C LEU A 12 12.65 -33.93 5.56
N SER A 13 13.04 -33.15 6.57
CA SER A 13 12.21 -32.11 7.15
C SER A 13 11.98 -31.06 6.08
N GLY A 14 10.86 -31.19 5.36
CA GLY A 14 10.35 -30.17 4.45
C GLY A 14 10.01 -28.92 5.24
N LEU A 15 10.99 -28.03 5.39
CA LEU A 15 10.77 -26.64 5.74
C LEU A 15 9.86 -26.05 4.67
N CYS A 16 8.57 -26.03 4.95
CA CYS A 16 7.64 -25.13 4.27
C CYS A 16 8.15 -23.72 4.56
N VAL A 17 8.96 -23.20 3.65
CA VAL A 17 9.31 -21.79 3.59
C VAL A 17 7.99 -21.09 3.29
N THR A 18 7.24 -20.73 4.33
CA THR A 18 6.18 -19.74 4.15
C THR A 18 6.91 -18.50 3.70
N ASP A 19 6.75 -18.10 2.43
CA ASP A 19 7.17 -16.81 1.95
C ASP A 19 6.62 -15.78 2.94
N ALA A 20 7.48 -15.28 3.81
CA ALA A 20 7.21 -14.10 4.58
C ALA A 20 7.22 -12.97 3.55
N ARG A 21 6.12 -12.82 2.80
CA ARG A 21 5.89 -11.67 1.95
C ARG A 21 5.83 -10.50 2.91
N ALA A 22 6.97 -9.82 3.06
CA ALA A 22 7.07 -8.60 3.83
C ALA A 22 5.97 -7.70 3.31
N PHE A 23 5.05 -7.37 4.20
CA PHE A 23 3.83 -6.69 3.81
C PHE A 23 4.19 -5.41 3.06
N PRO A 24 3.69 -5.18 1.83
CA PRO A 24 4.19 -4.07 1.05
C PRO A 24 3.96 -2.78 1.83
N PRO A 25 4.96 -1.89 1.93
CA PRO A 25 4.71 -0.57 2.48
C PRO A 25 3.56 0.08 1.68
N MET A 26 2.79 1.00 2.27
CA MET A 26 1.63 1.65 1.64
C MET A 26 1.83 2.04 0.15
N PRO A 27 2.99 2.56 -0.29
CA PRO A 27 3.25 2.78 -1.72
C PRO A 27 3.11 1.56 -2.63
N GLY A 28 3.45 0.37 -2.13
CA GLY A 28 3.23 -0.90 -2.82
C GLY A 28 1.75 -1.26 -2.95
N HIS A 29 0.88 -0.75 -2.07
CA HIS A 29 -0.57 -0.96 -2.18
C HIS A 29 -1.15 -0.18 -3.33
N ILE A 30 -0.70 1.07 -3.54
CA ILE A 30 -1.13 1.87 -4.69
C ILE A 30 -0.82 1.10 -5.99
N LYS A 31 0.43 0.63 -6.14
CA LYS A 31 0.82 -0.14 -7.33
C LYS A 31 0.02 -1.43 -7.46
N GLU A 32 -0.08 -2.23 -6.41
CA GLU A 32 -0.78 -3.52 -6.48
C GLU A 32 -2.28 -3.37 -6.76
N THR A 33 -2.93 -2.38 -6.14
CA THR A 33 -4.38 -2.13 -6.28
C THR A 33 -4.75 -1.69 -7.70
N PHE A 34 -3.87 -0.91 -8.36
CA PHE A 34 -4.21 -0.22 -9.61
C PHE A 34 -3.35 -0.66 -10.82
N LYS A 35 -2.51 -1.69 -10.69
CA LYS A 35 -1.59 -2.14 -11.76
C LYS A 35 -2.26 -2.44 -13.11
N ASP A 36 -3.51 -2.89 -13.08
CA ASP A 36 -4.28 -3.28 -14.27
C ASP A 36 -5.30 -2.20 -14.69
N ASP A 37 -5.37 -1.07 -13.96
CA ASP A 37 -6.29 0.02 -14.25
C ASP A 37 -5.63 1.06 -15.19
N LYS A 38 -6.18 1.16 -16.40
CA LYS A 38 -5.67 2.04 -17.46
C LYS A 38 -5.79 3.51 -17.09
N ASP A 39 -6.82 3.90 -16.33
CA ASP A 39 -7.02 5.28 -15.88
C ASP A 39 -5.95 5.70 -14.87
N TYR A 40 -5.38 4.73 -14.15
CA TYR A 40 -4.35 4.95 -13.13
C TYR A 40 -2.93 4.86 -13.67
N LYS A 41 -2.72 4.38 -14.90
CA LYS A 41 -1.38 4.23 -15.46
C LYS A 41 -0.54 5.52 -15.39
N PRO A 42 -1.05 6.70 -15.80
CA PRO A 42 -0.29 7.95 -15.69
C PRO A 42 0.06 8.31 -14.23
N PHE A 43 -0.84 7.99 -13.29
CA PHE A 43 -0.60 8.21 -11.87
C PHE A 43 0.49 7.30 -11.31
N LEU A 44 0.47 6.02 -11.69
CA LEU A 44 1.50 5.07 -11.26
C LEU A 44 2.89 5.50 -11.73
N GLU A 45 3.02 6.02 -12.95
CA GLU A 45 4.27 6.59 -13.47
C GLU A 45 4.73 7.79 -12.60
N THR A 46 3.82 8.69 -12.24
CA THR A 46 4.11 9.81 -11.32
C THR A 46 4.56 9.32 -9.95
N VAL A 47 3.88 8.33 -9.36
CA VAL A 47 4.25 7.76 -8.04
C VAL A 47 5.61 7.06 -8.09
N GLU A 48 5.93 6.38 -9.19
CA GLU A 48 7.24 5.73 -9.37
C GLU A 48 8.38 6.76 -9.51
N ALA A 49 8.10 7.93 -10.10
CA ALA A 49 9.06 9.02 -10.22
C ALA A 49 9.30 9.77 -8.90
N LEU A 50 8.44 9.63 -7.89
CA LEU A 50 8.63 10.26 -6.59
C LEU A 50 9.85 9.67 -5.87
N LYS A 51 10.78 10.55 -5.49
CA LYS A 51 11.92 10.20 -4.61
C LYS A 51 11.42 9.63 -3.28
N THR A 52 10.32 10.18 -2.77
CA THR A 52 9.61 9.69 -1.59
C THR A 52 8.15 9.40 -1.97
N LYS A 53 7.81 8.11 -2.13
CA LYS A 53 6.42 7.68 -2.43
C LYS A 53 5.39 8.04 -1.33
N CYS A 54 5.84 8.68 -0.25
CA CYS A 54 5.00 9.23 0.81
C CYS A 54 4.23 10.47 0.36
N ASP A 55 4.68 11.14 -0.70
CA ASP A 55 4.17 12.45 -1.10
C ASP A 55 2.73 12.40 -1.62
N VAL A 56 2.19 11.22 -1.92
CA VAL A 56 0.76 11.07 -2.25
C VAL A 56 -0.12 11.52 -1.09
N CYS A 57 0.27 11.24 0.16
CA CYS A 57 -0.52 11.53 1.37
C CYS A 57 0.19 12.50 2.33
N HIS A 58 1.49 12.71 2.18
CA HIS A 58 2.31 13.50 3.10
C HIS A 58 2.90 14.72 2.38
N LYS A 59 3.07 15.81 3.11
CA LYS A 59 3.81 16.97 2.65
C LYS A 59 5.31 16.64 2.64
N PRO A 60 6.04 16.95 1.55
CA PRO A 60 7.48 16.81 1.50
C PRO A 60 8.16 17.56 2.65
N GLY A 61 9.19 16.98 3.24
CA GLY A 61 9.96 17.61 4.32
C GLY A 61 9.23 17.77 5.66
N ALA A 62 7.97 17.33 5.78
CA ALA A 62 7.23 17.45 7.04
C ALA A 62 7.79 16.52 8.13
N ASP A 63 7.73 16.99 9.38
CA ASP A 63 8.17 16.22 10.54
C ASP A 63 7.27 15.00 10.74
N LYS A 64 7.88 13.82 10.56
CA LYS A 64 7.23 12.51 10.71
C LYS A 64 6.81 12.23 12.15
N LYS A 65 7.36 12.95 13.14
CA LYS A 65 7.06 12.81 14.57
C LYS A 65 5.96 13.76 15.04
N ALA A 66 5.57 14.76 14.24
CA ALA A 66 4.50 15.68 14.60
C ALA A 66 3.13 14.98 14.60
N ARG A 67 2.27 15.35 15.56
CA ARG A 67 0.89 14.85 15.66
C ARG A 67 0.13 15.25 14.38
N GLY A 68 -0.37 14.28 13.62
CA GLY A 68 -0.98 14.49 12.30
C GLY A 68 -0.06 14.25 11.10
N HIS A 69 1.14 13.68 11.31
CA HIS A 69 2.04 13.09 10.31
C HIS A 69 2.29 13.95 9.06
N GLY A 70 2.33 15.28 9.18
CA GLY A 70 2.58 16.12 8.01
C GLY A 70 1.65 15.83 6.83
N LEU A 71 0.42 15.41 7.07
CA LEU A 71 -0.49 14.99 6.00
C LEU A 71 -0.84 16.17 5.08
N ASN A 72 -0.85 15.90 3.78
CA ASN A 72 -1.40 16.81 2.79
C ASN A 72 -2.95 16.73 2.80
N ASP A 73 -3.66 17.50 1.98
CA ASP A 73 -5.13 17.54 2.08
C ASP A 73 -5.78 16.17 1.75
N PHE A 74 -5.31 15.50 0.71
CA PHE A 74 -5.69 14.13 0.38
C PHE A 74 -5.37 13.16 1.51
N GLY A 75 -4.18 13.26 2.11
CA GLY A 75 -3.74 12.42 3.20
C GLY A 75 -4.61 12.53 4.45
N LYS A 76 -5.11 13.74 4.76
CA LYS A 76 -6.09 13.94 5.84
C LYS A 76 -7.40 13.23 5.54
N VAL A 77 -7.94 13.47 4.34
CA VAL A 77 -9.17 12.84 3.84
C VAL A 77 -9.06 11.32 3.87
N TYR A 78 -7.94 10.77 3.40
CA TYR A 78 -7.66 9.34 3.42
C TYR A 78 -7.54 8.81 4.85
N HIS A 79 -6.76 9.48 5.71
CA HIS A 79 -6.56 9.08 7.10
C HIS A 79 -7.88 8.97 7.87
N ASP A 80 -8.79 9.92 7.68
CA ASP A 80 -10.10 9.91 8.36
C ASP A 80 -10.99 8.75 7.92
N ARG A 81 -10.79 8.24 6.69
CA ARG A 81 -11.51 7.11 6.12
C ARG A 81 -10.80 5.77 6.36
N PHE A 82 -9.54 5.80 6.77
CA PHE A 82 -8.69 4.63 6.84
C PHE A 82 -8.84 3.90 8.18
N GLU A 83 -9.23 2.63 8.12
CA GLU A 83 -9.43 1.79 9.30
C GLU A 83 -8.09 1.24 9.83
N ALA A 84 -7.22 2.12 10.33
CA ALA A 84 -5.84 1.81 10.71
C ALA A 84 -5.70 0.60 11.66
N LYS A 85 -6.64 0.44 12.60
CA LYS A 85 -6.64 -0.72 13.52
C LYS A 85 -6.93 -2.04 12.80
N LYS A 86 -7.91 -2.07 11.90
CA LYS A 86 -8.25 -3.27 11.12
C LYS A 86 -7.13 -3.60 10.14
N TYR A 87 -6.56 -2.59 9.50
CA TYR A 87 -5.43 -2.77 8.59
C TYR A 87 -4.19 -3.30 9.31
N LYS A 88 -3.87 -2.77 10.50
CA LYS A 88 -2.78 -3.27 11.33
C LYS A 88 -3.02 -4.73 11.73
N LYS A 89 -4.25 -5.08 12.11
CA LYS A 89 -4.60 -6.47 12.42
C LYS A 89 -4.46 -7.39 11.21
N ALA A 90 -4.94 -6.99 10.03
CA ALA A 90 -4.78 -7.75 8.79
C ALA A 90 -3.29 -7.97 8.45
N GLN A 91 -2.42 -7.00 8.75
CA GLN A 91 -0.95 -7.14 8.68
C GLN A 91 -0.37 -8.18 9.62
N GLU A 92 -0.75 -8.10 10.89
CA GLU A 92 -0.28 -9.04 11.91
C GLU A 92 -0.74 -10.46 11.58
N ASP A 93 -1.96 -10.61 11.06
CA ASP A 93 -2.57 -11.87 10.66
C ASP A 93 -2.14 -12.32 9.24
N LYS A 94 -1.26 -11.57 8.56
CA LYS A 94 -0.77 -11.83 7.18
C LYS A 94 -1.87 -11.97 6.12
N GLN A 95 -2.97 -11.24 6.29
CA GLN A 95 -4.14 -11.23 5.39
C GLN A 95 -4.00 -10.16 4.31
N ALA A 96 -3.23 -10.45 3.25
CA ALA A 96 -2.92 -9.45 2.23
C ALA A 96 -4.13 -8.89 1.49
N ASP A 97 -5.09 -9.74 1.14
CA ASP A 97 -6.30 -9.33 0.41
C ASP A 97 -7.17 -8.40 1.26
N GLU A 98 -7.29 -8.68 2.56
CA GLU A 98 -8.06 -7.82 3.48
C GLU A 98 -7.37 -6.46 3.66
N SER A 99 -6.05 -6.45 3.77
CA SER A 99 -5.30 -5.19 3.82
C SER A 99 -5.45 -4.35 2.54
N LEU A 100 -5.40 -4.97 1.35
CA LEU A 100 -5.65 -4.29 0.07
C LEU A 100 -7.09 -3.77 -0.02
N LYS A 101 -8.06 -4.55 0.45
CA LYS A 101 -9.47 -4.15 0.49
C LYS A 101 -9.69 -2.95 1.40
N LEU A 102 -9.10 -2.93 2.59
CA LEU A 102 -9.18 -1.81 3.53
C LEU A 102 -8.51 -0.54 2.96
N PHE A 103 -7.36 -0.70 2.30
CA PHE A 103 -6.70 0.37 1.56
C PHE A 103 -7.61 0.94 0.47
N LYS A 104 -8.12 0.08 -0.42
CA LYS A 104 -8.96 0.49 -1.55
C LYS A 104 -10.26 1.14 -1.09
N ALA A 105 -10.90 0.63 -0.03
CA ALA A 105 -12.13 1.20 0.50
C ALA A 105 -11.96 2.64 1.01
N ALA A 106 -10.83 2.94 1.67
CA ALA A 106 -10.50 4.30 2.07
C ALA A 106 -10.15 5.17 0.85
N TRP A 107 -9.39 4.62 -0.09
CA TRP A 107 -9.02 5.29 -1.34
C TRP A 107 -10.23 5.71 -2.18
N ASP A 108 -11.12 4.78 -2.50
CA ASP A 108 -12.31 5.01 -3.34
C ASP A 108 -13.21 6.12 -2.77
N LYS A 109 -13.35 6.18 -1.45
CA LYS A 109 -14.08 7.26 -0.78
C LYS A 109 -13.33 8.58 -0.84
N SER A 110 -12.00 8.54 -0.75
CA SER A 110 -11.16 9.74 -0.73
C SER A 110 -11.12 10.41 -2.10
N VAL A 111 -11.02 9.64 -3.18
CA VAL A 111 -10.87 10.22 -4.54
C VAL A 111 -12.10 10.99 -5.03
N THR A 112 -13.25 10.86 -4.36
CA THR A 112 -14.46 11.62 -4.68
C THR A 112 -14.48 13.03 -4.10
N GLU A 113 -13.59 13.33 -3.16
CA GLU A 113 -13.52 14.62 -2.49
C GLU A 113 -12.72 15.65 -3.30
N LYS A 114 -12.82 16.90 -2.88
CA LYS A 114 -12.12 18.03 -3.49
C LYS A 114 -10.89 18.43 -2.67
N ASN A 115 -9.84 18.82 -3.38
CA ASN A 115 -8.66 19.46 -2.82
C ASN A 115 -8.96 20.93 -2.41
N ALA A 116 -7.99 21.61 -1.80
CA ALA A 116 -8.13 23.00 -1.38
C ALA A 116 -8.42 23.99 -2.53
N ASP A 117 -8.05 23.66 -3.78
CA ASP A 117 -8.35 24.45 -4.98
C ASP A 117 -9.73 24.12 -5.60
N GLY A 118 -10.52 23.25 -4.97
CA GLY A 118 -11.84 22.83 -5.45
C GLY A 118 -11.84 21.78 -6.57
N LYS A 119 -10.68 21.20 -6.91
CA LYS A 119 -10.55 20.10 -7.89
C LYS A 119 -10.80 18.76 -7.23
N VAL A 120 -11.51 17.86 -7.91
CA VAL A 120 -11.74 16.50 -7.42
C VAL A 120 -10.43 15.71 -7.46
N PHE A 121 -10.10 15.00 -6.38
CA PHE A 121 -8.86 14.24 -6.26
C PHE A 121 -8.73 13.16 -7.34
N GLY A 122 -9.82 12.45 -7.64
CA GLY A 122 -9.86 11.43 -8.68
C GLY A 122 -9.52 11.98 -10.07
N ASP A 123 -9.96 13.19 -10.39
CA ASP A 123 -9.65 13.82 -11.68
C ASP A 123 -8.16 14.16 -11.80
N LEU A 124 -7.55 14.64 -10.71
CA LEU A 124 -6.10 14.90 -10.64
C LEU A 124 -5.31 13.59 -10.80
N ILE A 125 -5.72 12.54 -10.08
CA ILE A 125 -5.08 11.22 -10.16
C ILE A 125 -5.17 10.68 -11.59
N LYS A 126 -6.34 10.70 -12.23
CA LYS A 126 -6.50 10.25 -13.62
C LYS A 126 -5.68 11.07 -14.62
N ALA A 127 -5.44 12.34 -14.33
CA ALA A 127 -4.53 13.20 -15.09
C ALA A 127 -3.04 12.93 -14.82
N GLY A 128 -2.70 11.93 -13.99
CA GLY A 128 -1.33 11.60 -13.61
C GLY A 128 -0.72 12.58 -12.60
N MET A 129 -1.53 13.40 -11.94
CA MET A 129 -1.08 14.38 -10.96
C MET A 129 -1.20 13.83 -9.53
N LEU A 130 -0.44 14.44 -8.61
CA LEU A 130 -0.66 14.21 -7.19
C LEU A 130 -2.00 14.83 -6.77
N PRO A 131 -2.78 14.17 -5.90
CA PRO A 131 -4.10 14.65 -5.50
C PRO A 131 -4.02 15.93 -4.66
N SER A 132 -2.91 16.15 -3.95
CA SER A 132 -2.64 17.40 -3.24
C SER A 132 -1.53 18.17 -3.94
N LYS A 133 -1.57 19.50 -3.81
CA LYS A 133 -0.35 20.28 -3.92
C LYS A 133 0.54 19.94 -2.73
N ASN A 134 1.75 19.50 -3.04
CA ASN A 134 2.77 19.17 -2.06
C ASN A 134 3.68 20.39 -1.91
N GLU A 135 3.12 21.44 -1.32
CA GLU A 135 3.82 22.69 -0.95
C GLU A 135 4.48 22.57 0.42
#